data_AF-A0A2H2ZCH8-F1
#
_entry.id   AF-A0A2H2ZCH8-F1
#
_cell.length_a   1.000
_cell.length_b   1.000
_cell.length_c   1.000
_cell.angle_alpha   90.00
_cell.angle_beta   90.00
_cell.angle_gamma   90.00
#
_symmetry.space_group_name_H-M   'P 1'
#
loop_
_entity.id
_entity.type
_entity.pdbx_description
1 polymer ?
#
loop_
_entity_poly.entity_id
_entity_poly.type
_entity_poly.pdbx_seq_one_letter_code
_entity_poly.pdbx_strand_id
1 'polypeptide(L)'
;MNRLHRVRGVQRLHLGTTFPRLFCGLTADMADASQWFARKGWPVDAQEHGGRGGLVSDWLLRFTDLTGALIPYSGLGFRLCHEADVHNVLDLENRPPATTSHGFGWYDQYARTLNSESRSDIIVAFDNDTIVATAITFVPGQQSPAATDIPWPGSLNSNVGGVTIN
;
A
#
# COMPACT_ATOMS: atom_id res chain seq x y z
N MET A 1 -8.27 27.84 9.37
CA MET A 1 -7.19 26.83 9.42
C MET A 1 -6.03 27.15 10.36
N ASN A 2 -6.10 28.21 11.19
CA ASN A 2 -4.93 28.72 11.93
C ASN A 2 -4.48 27.92 13.17
N ARG A 3 -5.08 26.76 13.47
CA ARG A 3 -4.77 25.99 14.69
C ARG A 3 -3.90 24.76 14.47
N LEU A 4 -3.95 24.11 13.31
CA LEU A 4 -3.20 22.86 13.06
C LEU A 4 -1.71 23.12 12.75
N HIS A 5 -1.38 24.23 12.08
CA HIS A 5 0.01 24.67 11.89
C HIS A 5 0.71 25.10 13.19
N ARG A 6 0.00 25.14 14.32
CA ARG A 6 0.54 25.50 15.64
C ARG A 6 0.97 24.30 16.47
N VAL A 7 0.76 23.07 15.98
CA VAL A 7 1.25 21.88 16.69
C VAL A 7 2.74 21.70 16.41
N ARG A 8 3.56 21.86 17.45
CA ARG A 8 5.01 21.71 17.36
C ARG A 8 5.37 20.32 16.82
N GLY A 9 6.19 20.28 15.77
CA GLY A 9 6.64 19.05 15.13
C GLY A 9 5.77 18.58 13.95
N VAL A 10 4.58 19.15 13.75
CA VAL A 10 3.75 18.81 12.59
C VAL A 10 4.17 19.65 11.39
N GLN A 11 4.80 19.01 10.41
CA GLN A 11 5.26 19.66 9.18
C GLN A 11 4.30 19.48 8.00
N ARG A 12 3.49 18.41 8.01
CA ARG A 12 2.56 18.06 6.94
C ARG A 12 1.31 17.41 7.52
N LEU A 13 0.17 17.67 6.88
CA LEU A 13 -1.09 17.00 7.16
C LEU A 13 -1.49 16.20 5.93
N HIS A 14 -2.10 15.03 6.15
CA HIS A 14 -2.59 14.14 5.10
C HIS A 14 -4.07 13.83 5.37
N LEU A 15 -4.89 13.78 4.33
CA LEU A 15 -6.27 13.30 4.43
C LEU A 15 -6.24 11.78 4.26
N GLY A 16 -6.66 11.03 5.27
CA GLY A 16 -6.51 9.58 5.29
C GLY A 16 -5.13 9.12 5.80
N THR A 17 -4.84 7.84 5.61
CA THR A 17 -3.64 7.16 6.12
C THR A 17 -3.10 6.15 5.11
N THR A 18 -1.83 5.76 5.25
CA THR A 18 -1.24 4.66 4.47
C THR A 18 -1.49 3.32 5.15
N PHE A 19 -1.16 3.19 6.45
CA PHE A 19 -1.42 2.02 7.29
C PHE A 19 -1.60 2.43 8.78
N PRO A 20 -2.54 1.83 9.53
CA PRO A 20 -3.74 1.15 9.03
C PRO A 20 -4.63 2.15 8.28
N ARG A 21 -5.36 1.68 7.27
CA ARG A 21 -6.06 2.51 6.29
C ARG A 21 -7.53 2.13 6.16
N LEU A 22 -8.37 3.06 6.62
CA LEU A 22 -9.76 3.13 6.18
C LEU A 22 -9.84 3.81 4.81
N PHE A 23 -9.26 4.98 4.64
CA PHE A 23 -9.20 5.64 3.33
C PHE A 23 -7.79 6.19 3.08
N CYS A 24 -7.32 6.04 1.84
CA CYS A 24 -6.07 6.67 1.35
C CYS A 24 -6.23 8.18 1.06
N GLY A 25 -7.45 8.70 1.16
CA GLY A 25 -7.83 10.05 0.78
C GLY A 25 -9.33 10.27 0.93
N LEU A 26 -9.85 11.32 0.30
CA LEU A 26 -11.30 11.48 0.12
C LEU A 26 -11.76 10.54 -1.00
N THR A 27 -12.91 9.90 -0.84
CA THR A 27 -13.49 9.08 -1.91
C THR A 27 -14.23 9.94 -2.92
N ALA A 28 -14.39 9.44 -4.15
CA ALA A 28 -15.09 10.16 -5.22
C ALA A 28 -16.55 10.52 -4.84
N ASP A 29 -17.19 9.68 -4.02
CA ASP A 29 -18.58 9.87 -3.58
C ASP A 29 -18.72 10.91 -2.46
N MET A 30 -17.61 11.40 -1.88
CA MET A 30 -17.60 12.38 -0.79
C MET A 30 -17.54 13.83 -1.29
N ALA A 31 -18.34 14.18 -2.30
CA ALA A 31 -18.31 15.50 -2.94
C ALA A 31 -18.45 16.66 -1.94
N ASP A 32 -19.35 16.55 -0.96
CA ASP A 32 -19.56 17.58 0.07
C ASP A 32 -18.32 17.77 0.96
N ALA A 33 -17.65 16.67 1.31
CA ALA A 33 -16.43 16.70 2.12
C ALA A 33 -15.27 17.31 1.31
N SER A 34 -15.10 16.92 0.05
CA SER A 34 -14.13 17.48 -0.88
C SER A 34 -14.27 19.00 -0.99
N GLN A 35 -15.49 19.50 -1.19
CA GLN A 35 -15.74 20.94 -1.22
C GLN A 35 -15.45 21.61 0.13
N TRP A 36 -15.78 20.96 1.25
CA TRP A 36 -15.49 21.49 2.58
C TRP A 36 -13.99 21.64 2.81
N PHE A 37 -13.18 20.63 2.46
CA PHE A 37 -11.73 20.67 2.57
C PHE A 37 -11.13 21.71 1.62
N ALA A 38 -11.59 21.79 0.38
CA ALA A 38 -11.19 22.82 -0.58
C ALA A 38 -11.45 24.24 -0.04
N ARG A 39 -12.64 24.51 0.52
CA ARG A 39 -12.96 25.79 1.18
C ARG A 39 -12.06 26.11 2.38
N LYS A 40 -11.43 25.10 2.98
CA LYS A 40 -10.46 25.30 4.06
C LYS A 40 -9.05 25.58 3.52
N GLY A 41 -8.78 25.42 2.22
CA GLY A 41 -7.48 25.63 1.61
C GLY A 41 -6.69 24.35 1.37
N TRP A 42 -7.32 23.17 1.49
CA TRP A 42 -6.68 21.94 1.06
C TRP A 42 -6.63 21.88 -0.47
N PRO A 43 -5.52 21.43 -1.07
CA PRO A 43 -5.37 21.29 -2.51
C PRO A 43 -6.05 19.99 -2.98
N VAL A 44 -7.37 19.92 -2.87
CA VAL A 44 -8.20 18.85 -3.44
C VAL A 44 -8.21 19.02 -4.96
N ASP A 45 -8.06 17.93 -5.72
CA ASP A 45 -8.08 17.89 -7.20
C ASP A 45 -6.93 18.61 -7.95
N ALA A 46 -5.84 18.96 -7.27
CA ALA A 46 -4.71 19.62 -7.90
C ALA A 46 -3.74 18.61 -8.53
N GLN A 47 -4.12 18.07 -9.70
CA GLN A 47 -3.36 17.09 -10.49
C GLN A 47 -1.99 17.61 -11.00
N GLU A 48 -1.73 18.92 -10.90
CA GLU A 48 -0.62 19.57 -11.63
C GLU A 48 0.73 19.61 -10.89
N HIS A 49 0.81 19.27 -9.60
CA HIS A 49 2.06 19.39 -8.82
C HIS A 49 2.28 18.22 -7.85
N GLY A 50 3.50 17.69 -7.81
CA GLY A 50 3.89 16.63 -6.86
C GLY A 50 3.59 17.01 -5.40
N GLY A 51 3.05 16.06 -4.63
CA GLY A 51 2.61 16.28 -3.24
C GLY A 51 1.21 16.88 -3.10
N ARG A 52 0.48 17.07 -4.21
CA ARG A 52 -0.97 17.32 -4.21
C ARG A 52 -1.65 16.04 -4.68
N GLY A 53 -2.59 15.53 -3.89
CA GLY A 53 -3.12 14.16 -4.03
C GLY A 53 -3.58 13.84 -5.46
N GLY A 54 -3.26 12.63 -5.92
CA GLY A 54 -3.74 12.10 -7.20
C GLY A 54 -4.97 11.20 -7.02
N LEU A 55 -5.56 10.78 -8.15
CA LEU A 55 -6.60 9.75 -8.12
C LEU A 55 -5.97 8.43 -7.67
N VAL A 56 -6.51 7.84 -6.62
CA VAL A 56 -6.14 6.51 -6.12
C VAL A 56 -7.34 5.59 -6.29
N SER A 57 -7.09 4.35 -6.67
CA SER A 57 -8.16 3.35 -6.86
C SER A 57 -7.76 2.04 -6.20
N ASP A 58 -8.72 1.45 -5.48
CA ASP A 58 -8.60 0.08 -4.99
C ASP A 58 -9.17 -0.85 -6.08
N TRP A 59 -8.39 -1.86 -6.47
CA TRP A 59 -8.73 -2.76 -7.55
C TRP A 59 -9.34 -4.04 -6.98
N LEU A 60 -10.47 -4.48 -7.55
CA LEU A 60 -11.08 -5.77 -7.24
C LEU A 60 -11.00 -6.68 -8.45
N LEU A 61 -10.35 -7.83 -8.27
CA LEU A 61 -10.15 -8.83 -9.32
C LEU A 61 -10.74 -10.17 -8.87
N ARG A 62 -11.56 -10.78 -9.73
CA ARG A 62 -11.96 -12.18 -9.59
C ARG A 62 -11.08 -13.04 -10.49
N PHE A 63 -10.27 -13.91 -9.91
CA PHE A 63 -9.37 -14.78 -10.68
C PHE A 63 -10.12 -15.72 -11.64
N THR A 64 -11.38 -16.06 -11.36
CA THR A 64 -12.24 -16.82 -12.29
C THR A 64 -12.48 -16.11 -13.61
N ASP A 65 -12.41 -14.77 -13.60
CA ASP A 65 -12.64 -13.94 -14.78
C ASP A 65 -11.37 -13.86 -15.66
N LEU A 66 -10.23 -14.40 -15.19
CA LEU A 66 -8.94 -14.44 -15.91
C LEU A 66 -8.75 -15.70 -16.77
N THR A 67 -9.80 -16.50 -16.99
CA THR A 67 -9.69 -17.72 -17.81
C THR A 67 -9.19 -17.38 -19.23
N GLY A 68 -8.02 -17.90 -19.58
CA GLY A 68 -7.38 -17.65 -20.89
C GLY A 68 -6.57 -16.35 -20.99
N ALA A 69 -6.37 -15.62 -19.89
CA ALA A 69 -5.49 -14.45 -19.88
C ALA A 69 -4.03 -14.88 -20.11
N LEU A 70 -3.40 -14.33 -21.14
CA LEU A 70 -1.96 -14.48 -21.36
C LEU A 70 -1.23 -13.59 -20.36
N ILE A 71 -0.55 -14.19 -19.38
CA ILE A 71 0.33 -13.45 -18.47
C ILE A 71 1.66 -13.24 -19.24
N PRO A 72 2.03 -12.00 -19.59
CA PRO A 72 3.27 -11.76 -20.32
C PRO A 72 4.46 -12.20 -19.47
N TYR A 73 5.39 -12.92 -20.09
CA TYR A 73 6.63 -13.32 -19.44
C TYR A 73 7.48 -12.09 -19.15
N SER A 74 7.75 -11.82 -17.88
CA SER A 74 8.51 -10.65 -17.45
C SER A 74 10.04 -10.85 -17.49
N GLY A 75 10.51 -12.08 -17.69
CA GLY A 75 11.92 -12.42 -17.47
C GLY A 75 12.30 -12.60 -16.00
N LEU A 76 11.40 -12.30 -15.07
CA LEU A 76 11.65 -12.39 -13.63
C LEU A 76 11.18 -13.74 -13.08
N GLY A 77 11.93 -14.23 -12.10
CA GLY A 77 11.45 -15.31 -11.24
C GLY A 77 10.66 -14.75 -10.05
N PHE A 78 9.72 -15.54 -9.54
CA PHE A 78 8.89 -15.18 -8.39
C PHE A 78 8.86 -16.34 -7.39
N ARG A 79 8.92 -16.02 -6.10
CA ARG A 79 8.75 -17.01 -5.01
C ARG A 79 8.32 -16.35 -3.72
N LEU A 80 7.92 -17.16 -2.75
CA LEU A 80 7.69 -16.71 -1.38
C LEU A 80 9.01 -16.26 -0.73
N CYS A 81 8.90 -15.27 0.15
CA CYS A 81 10.01 -14.78 0.96
C CYS A 81 10.43 -15.84 1.99
N HIS A 82 11.74 -16.04 2.12
CA HIS A 82 12.35 -16.92 3.11
C HIS A 82 13.23 -16.12 4.07
N GLU A 83 13.73 -16.77 5.12
CA GLU A 83 14.55 -16.12 6.16
C GLU A 83 15.80 -15.44 5.59
N ALA A 84 16.43 -16.05 4.58
CA ALA A 84 17.62 -15.49 3.93
C ALA A 84 17.34 -14.17 3.18
N ASP A 85 16.09 -13.86 2.86
CA ASP A 85 15.72 -12.67 2.10
C ASP A 85 15.43 -11.45 2.97
N VAL A 86 15.21 -11.65 4.27
CA VAL A 86 14.70 -10.65 5.21
C VAL A 86 15.49 -9.34 5.11
N HIS A 87 16.82 -9.41 5.10
CA HIS A 87 17.66 -8.22 5.03
C HIS A 87 17.52 -7.49 3.70
N ASN A 88 17.57 -8.23 2.58
CA ASN A 88 17.45 -7.68 1.24
C ASN A 88 16.08 -7.03 1.00
N VAL A 89 15.00 -7.62 1.53
CA VAL A 89 13.64 -7.04 1.46
C VAL A 89 13.58 -5.73 2.21
N LEU A 90 14.09 -5.67 3.45
CA LEU A 90 14.09 -4.44 4.23
C LEU A 90 14.96 -3.35 3.61
N ASP A 91 16.11 -3.71 3.02
CA ASP A 91 16.99 -2.77 2.33
C ASP A 91 16.32 -2.19 1.06
N LEU A 92 15.58 -3.01 0.32
CA LEU A 92 14.79 -2.59 -0.84
C LEU A 92 13.72 -1.56 -0.45
N GLU A 93 13.06 -1.75 0.68
CA GLU A 93 12.00 -0.85 1.18
C GLU A 93 12.55 0.39 1.90
N ASN A 94 13.85 0.40 2.22
CA ASN A 94 14.53 1.53 2.87
C ASN A 94 15.28 2.44 1.89
N ARG A 95 15.28 2.15 0.58
CA ARG A 95 15.89 3.00 -0.44
C ARG A 95 14.85 3.86 -1.20
N PRO A 96 15.25 4.99 -1.79
CA PRO A 96 14.39 5.72 -2.73
C PRO A 96 13.98 4.81 -3.90
N PRO A 97 12.74 4.90 -4.43
CA PRO A 97 11.71 5.90 -4.11
C PRO A 97 10.83 5.57 -2.89
N ALA A 98 10.93 4.36 -2.32
CA ALA A 98 10.09 3.90 -1.21
C ALA A 98 10.11 4.87 -0.01
N THR A 99 11.26 5.48 0.27
CA THR A 99 11.42 6.43 1.38
C THR A 99 11.14 7.90 1.03
N THR A 100 10.95 8.25 -0.25
CA THR A 100 10.89 9.65 -0.71
C THR A 100 9.56 10.06 -1.34
N SER A 101 8.80 9.12 -1.93
CA SER A 101 7.50 9.40 -2.55
C SER A 101 6.39 8.56 -1.92
N HIS A 102 5.59 9.17 -1.05
CA HIS A 102 4.34 8.60 -0.49
C HIS A 102 4.45 7.24 0.25
N GLY A 103 5.63 6.63 0.33
CA GLY A 103 5.84 5.30 0.88
C GLY A 103 5.95 5.23 2.41
N PHE A 104 5.34 6.18 3.12
CA PHE A 104 5.36 6.20 4.58
C PHE A 104 4.66 4.97 5.14
N GLY A 105 5.38 4.21 5.98
CA GLY A 105 4.87 3.03 6.67
C GLY A 105 5.09 1.71 5.93
N TRP A 106 5.60 1.69 4.69
CA TRP A 106 5.91 0.43 4.00
C TRP A 106 7.03 -0.33 4.66
N TYR A 107 8.13 0.32 4.99
CA TYR A 107 9.23 -0.32 5.73
C TYR A 107 8.71 -0.98 7.02
N ASP A 108 7.92 -0.25 7.80
CA ASP A 108 7.34 -0.76 9.05
C ASP A 108 6.40 -1.94 8.79
N GLN A 109 5.64 -1.90 7.70
CA GLN A 109 4.74 -2.97 7.30
C GLN A 109 5.48 -4.24 6.89
N TYR A 110 6.55 -4.12 6.09
CA TYR A 110 7.42 -5.22 5.74
C TYR A 110 8.13 -5.78 6.97
N ALA A 111 8.69 -4.90 7.83
CA ALA A 111 9.34 -5.31 9.06
C ALA A 111 8.38 -6.07 9.99
N ARG A 112 7.15 -5.59 10.16
CA ARG A 112 6.13 -6.27 10.97
C ARG A 112 5.76 -7.64 10.40
N THR A 113 5.65 -7.75 9.08
CA THR A 113 5.31 -9.01 8.40
C THR A 113 6.45 -10.02 8.50
N LEU A 114 7.69 -9.61 8.24
CA LEU A 114 8.90 -10.44 8.33
C LEU A 114 9.20 -10.93 9.77
N ASN A 115 8.86 -10.12 10.77
CA ASN A 115 9.01 -10.45 12.19
C ASN A 115 7.85 -11.29 12.76
N SER A 116 6.93 -11.75 11.89
CA SER A 116 5.80 -12.60 12.26
C SER A 116 5.89 -13.97 11.60
N GLU A 117 5.01 -14.89 11.97
CA GLU A 117 4.84 -16.18 11.29
C GLU A 117 4.30 -16.04 9.85
N SER A 118 3.89 -14.83 9.45
CA SER A 118 3.32 -14.53 8.13
C SER A 118 4.37 -14.14 7.09
N ARG A 119 5.63 -14.55 7.24
CA ARG A 119 6.71 -14.22 6.27
C ARG A 119 6.37 -14.66 4.85
N SER A 120 5.69 -15.80 4.71
CA SER A 120 5.24 -16.35 3.43
C SER A 120 4.20 -15.48 2.71
N ASP A 121 3.66 -14.46 3.38
CA ASP A 121 2.77 -13.49 2.74
C ASP A 121 3.51 -12.53 1.83
N ILE A 122 4.84 -12.43 1.96
CA ILE A 122 5.68 -11.64 1.07
C ILE A 122 6.08 -12.49 -0.14
N ILE A 123 5.81 -11.96 -1.32
CA ILE A 123 6.34 -12.48 -2.59
C ILE A 123 7.53 -11.61 -3.00
N VAL A 124 8.63 -12.26 -3.38
CA VAL A 124 9.82 -11.61 -3.93
C VAL A 124 9.90 -11.91 -5.42
N ALA A 125 10.23 -10.87 -6.20
CA ALA A 125 10.59 -10.99 -7.60
C ALA A 125 12.11 -10.85 -7.73
N PHE A 126 12.73 -11.73 -8.49
CA PHE A 126 14.17 -11.76 -8.68
C PHE A 126 14.56 -11.72 -10.15
N ASP A 127 15.60 -10.94 -10.43
CA ASP A 127 16.36 -10.99 -11.66
C ASP A 127 17.69 -11.68 -11.35
N ASN A 128 17.87 -12.89 -11.91
CA ASN A 128 18.94 -13.82 -11.52
C ASN A 128 18.93 -14.05 -9.98
N ASP A 129 19.98 -13.66 -9.27
CA ASP A 129 20.09 -13.81 -7.81
C ASP A 129 19.74 -12.53 -7.03
N THR A 130 19.25 -11.48 -7.70
CA THR A 130 18.98 -10.18 -7.08
C THR A 130 17.48 -9.97 -6.92
N ILE A 131 17.03 -9.65 -5.70
CA ILE A 131 15.65 -9.22 -5.44
C ILE A 131 15.47 -7.81 -6.00
N VAL A 132 14.49 -7.65 -6.90
CA VAL A 132 14.23 -6.38 -7.60
C VAL A 132 12.87 -5.78 -7.26
N ALA A 133 11.93 -6.59 -6.80
CA ALA A 133 10.61 -6.14 -6.36
C ALA A 133 10.02 -7.07 -5.29
N THR A 134 9.05 -6.54 -4.56
CA THR A 134 8.41 -7.16 -3.40
C THR A 134 6.92 -6.83 -3.40
N ALA A 135 6.11 -7.76 -2.90
CA ALA A 135 4.69 -7.54 -2.70
C ALA A 135 4.26 -8.20 -1.39
N ILE A 136 3.40 -7.53 -0.62
CA ILE A 136 2.73 -8.13 0.52
C ILE A 136 1.37 -8.62 0.05
N THR A 137 1.12 -9.90 0.27
CA THR A 137 -0.18 -10.53 0.03
C THR A 137 -0.87 -10.79 1.35
N PHE A 138 -2.17 -11.03 1.33
CA PHE A 138 -2.83 -11.71 2.45
C PHE A 138 -3.93 -12.61 1.92
N VAL A 139 -4.08 -13.75 2.57
CA VAL A 139 -5.13 -14.71 2.29
C VAL A 139 -6.11 -14.71 3.47
N PRO A 140 -7.44 -14.67 3.24
CA PRO A 140 -8.41 -14.68 4.32
C PRO A 140 -8.26 -15.88 5.24
N GLY A 141 -8.52 -15.67 6.53
CA GLY A 141 -8.39 -16.70 7.55
C GLY A 141 -6.97 -16.94 8.05
N GLN A 142 -5.95 -16.35 7.41
CA GLN A 142 -4.60 -16.29 7.95
C GLN A 142 -4.47 -15.12 8.95
N GLN A 143 -3.58 -15.24 9.93
CA GLN A 143 -3.28 -14.18 10.90
C GLN A 143 -2.29 -13.15 10.35
N SER A 144 -2.47 -12.77 9.08
CA SER A 144 -1.59 -11.82 8.39
C SER A 144 -1.68 -10.43 9.01
N PRO A 145 -0.55 -9.80 9.36
CA PRO A 145 -0.54 -8.40 9.77
C PRO A 145 -1.08 -7.45 8.70
N ALA A 146 -1.08 -7.82 7.42
CA ALA A 146 -1.61 -6.97 6.35
C ALA A 146 -3.14 -6.90 6.34
N ALA A 147 -3.83 -7.93 6.86
CA ALA A 147 -5.29 -7.97 6.92
C ALA A 147 -5.87 -6.95 7.90
N THR A 148 -5.09 -6.49 8.90
CA THR A 148 -5.54 -5.48 9.87
C THR A 148 -5.40 -4.06 9.34
N ASP A 149 -4.55 -3.82 8.35
CA ASP A 149 -4.36 -2.46 7.83
C ASP A 149 -5.35 -2.10 6.72
N ILE A 150 -5.81 -3.06 5.93
CA ILE A 150 -6.81 -2.83 4.90
C ILE A 150 -8.01 -3.72 5.20
N PRO A 151 -9.01 -3.23 5.96
CA PRO A 151 -10.07 -4.09 6.50
C PRO A 151 -11.18 -4.41 5.49
N TRP A 152 -11.30 -3.64 4.41
CA TRP A 152 -12.42 -3.72 3.46
C TRP A 152 -12.56 -5.06 2.71
N PRO A 153 -11.48 -5.76 2.33
CA PRO A 153 -11.60 -7.09 1.73
C PRO A 153 -12.41 -8.06 2.58
N GLY A 154 -12.18 -8.08 3.90
CA GLY A 154 -12.96 -8.89 4.83
C GLY A 154 -14.43 -8.45 4.96
N SER A 155 -14.75 -7.20 4.62
CA SER A 155 -16.13 -6.72 4.57
C SER A 155 -16.88 -7.10 3.29
N LEU A 156 -16.17 -7.44 2.21
CA LEU A 156 -16.78 -7.84 0.93
C LEU A 156 -17.25 -9.30 0.98
N ASN A 157 -16.35 -10.23 1.30
CA ASN A 157 -16.66 -11.63 1.61
C ASN A 157 -15.47 -12.30 2.33
N SER A 158 -15.69 -13.50 2.88
CA SER A 158 -14.67 -14.29 3.59
C SER A 158 -13.57 -14.89 2.70
N ASN A 159 -13.65 -14.73 1.39
CA ASN A 159 -12.77 -15.28 0.36
C ASN A 159 -12.02 -14.19 -0.43
N VAL A 160 -12.12 -12.92 -0.05
CA VAL A 160 -11.36 -11.82 -0.68
C VAL A 160 -10.05 -11.60 0.07
N GLY A 161 -8.95 -12.04 -0.56
CA GLY A 161 -7.59 -11.68 -0.12
C GLY A 161 -7.19 -10.30 -0.61
N GLY A 162 -5.90 -9.99 -0.54
CA GLY A 162 -5.38 -8.77 -1.12
C GLY A 162 -3.91 -8.81 -1.41
N VAL A 163 -3.49 -7.84 -2.21
CA VAL A 163 -2.11 -7.65 -2.65
C VAL A 163 -1.84 -6.15 -2.61
N THR A 164 -0.70 -5.81 -2.02
CA THR A 164 -0.29 -4.43 -1.81
C THR A 164 1.20 -4.36 -2.19
N ILE A 165 1.51 -3.50 -3.18
CA ILE A 165 2.84 -3.35 -3.79
C ILE A 165 3.29 -1.89 -3.58
N ASN A 166 4.57 -1.69 -3.26
CA ASN A 166 5.20 -0.38 -3.17
C ASN A 166 5.84 0.01 -4.52
#